data_AF-A0A5E6VSZ8-F1
#
_entry.id   AF-A0A5E6VSZ8-F1
#
_cell.length_a   1.000
_cell.length_b   1.000
_cell.length_c   1.000
_cell.angle_alpha   90.00
_cell.angle_beta   90.00
_cell.angle_gamma   90.00
#
_symmetry.space_group_name_H-M   'P 1'
#
loop_
_entity.id
_entity.type
_entity.pdbx_description
1 polymer ?
#
loop_
_entity_poly.entity_id
_entity_poly.type
_entity_poly.pdbx_seq_one_letter_code
_entity_poly.pdbx_strand_id
1 'polypeptide(L)' 'MSHITRCKITLRSKGPVQGSSESLTRLHFGAVWSANPAEEDAIYGKYTPYGEYAVNVAADRAEHFEEGKDYYFVISPAF' A
#
# COMPACT_ATOMS: atom_id res chain seq x y z
N MET A 1 -17.16 19.13 2.51
CA MET A 1 -16.91 17.71 2.18
C MET A 1 -15.47 17.42 2.57
N SER A 2 -15.23 16.40 3.39
CA SER A 2 -13.85 15.95 3.68
C SER A 2 -13.25 15.37 2.39
N HIS A 3 -12.10 15.88 1.96
CA HIS A 3 -11.42 15.38 0.76
C HIS A 3 -10.85 13.98 1.04
N ILE A 4 -11.34 12.97 0.32
CA ILE A 4 -10.86 11.59 0.41
C ILE A 4 -9.97 11.32 -0.81
N THR A 5 -8.75 10.87 -0.57
CA THR A 5 -7.83 10.43 -1.63
C THR A 5 -7.71 8.91 -1.58
N ARG A 6 -7.85 8.24 -2.73
CA ARG A 6 -7.60 6.80 -2.88
C ARG A 6 -6.35 6.59 -3.72
N CYS A 7 -5.41 5.83 -3.17
CA CYS A 7 -4.16 5.46 -3.82
C CYS A 7 -4.20 3.95 -4.09
N LYS A 8 -3.91 3.52 -5.31
CA LYS A 8 -3.78 2.10 -5.65
C LYS A 8 -2.31 1.70 -5.65
N ILE A 9 -1.93 0.66 -4.93
CA ILE A 9 -0.54 0.24 -4.74
C ILE A 9 -0.40 -1.29 -4.75
N THR A 10 0.68 -1.82 -5.31
CA THR A 10 0.92 -3.28 -5.35
C THR A 10 1.82 -3.69 -4.19
N LEU A 11 1.50 -4.76 -3.46
CA LEU A 11 2.44 -5.33 -2.50
C LEU A 11 3.59 -6.01 -3.25
N ARG A 12 4.81 -5.48 -3.12
CA ARG A 12 6.01 -6.00 -3.79
C ARG A 12 6.68 -7.10 -2.97
N SER A 13 6.73 -6.94 -1.66
CA SER A 13 7.28 -7.94 -0.76
C SER A 13 6.76 -7.77 0.67
N LYS A 14 6.81 -8.84 1.45
CA LYS A 14 6.61 -8.79 2.90
C LYS A 14 7.62 -9.67 3.64
N GLY A 15 8.03 -9.24 4.84
CA GLY A 15 8.99 -10.00 5.63
C GLY A 15 9.06 -9.57 7.09
N PRO A 16 9.62 -10.40 7.99
CA PRO A 16 9.72 -10.07 9.40
C PRO A 16 10.63 -8.85 9.63
N VAL A 17 10.25 -8.00 10.58
CA VAL A 17 11.09 -6.88 11.02
C VAL A 17 12.19 -7.41 11.95
N GLN A 18 13.43 -7.41 11.48
CA GLN A 18 14.57 -7.83 12.31
C GLN A 18 14.82 -6.86 13.47
N GLY A 19 15.16 -7.40 14.64
CA GLY A 19 15.50 -6.62 15.83
C GLY A 19 14.30 -6.01 16.56
N SER A 20 13.07 -6.30 16.14
CA SER A 20 11.85 -5.95 16.88
C SER A 20 11.60 -6.93 18.02
N SER A 21 11.27 -6.41 19.21
CA SER A 21 10.74 -7.24 20.32
C SER A 21 9.29 -7.69 20.08
N GLU A 22 8.60 -7.04 19.14
CA GLU A 22 7.24 -7.36 18.73
C GLU A 22 7.22 -8.19 17.44
N SER A 23 6.25 -9.09 17.31
CA SER A 23 6.04 -9.87 16.08
C SER A 23 5.44 -9.00 14.97
N LEU A 24 6.32 -8.30 14.25
CA LEU A 24 5.96 -7.38 13.16
C LEU A 24 6.43 -7.92 11.81
N THR A 25 5.59 -7.70 10.80
CA THR A 25 5.93 -7.92 9.39
C THR A 25 5.95 -6.57 8.69
N ARG A 26 7.03 -6.28 7.97
CA ARG A 26 7.12 -5.12 7.07
C ARG A 26 6.50 -5.49 5.74
N LEU A 27 5.56 -4.67 5.29
CA LEU A 27 4.96 -4.71 3.96
C LEU A 27 5.62 -3.62 3.11
N HIS A 28 6.14 -3.99 1.94
CA HIS A 28 6.71 -3.07 0.96
C HIS A 28 5.76 -2.98 -0.23
N PHE A 29 5.07 -1.86 -0.36
CA PHE A 29 4.20 -1.57 -1.48
C PHE A 29 4.93 -0.71 -2.51
N GLY A 30 4.62 -0.93 -3.79
CA GLY A 30 5.10 -0.12 -4.89
C GLY A 30 3.97 0.52 -5.68
N ALA A 31 4.30 1.54 -6.46
CA ALA A 31 3.32 2.18 -7.33
C ALA A 31 2.82 1.27 -8.45
N VAL A 32 1.58 1.54 -8.86
CA VAL A 32 0.96 1.05 -10.10
C VAL A 32 0.94 2.16 -11.14
N TRP A 33 1.02 1.78 -12.41
CA TRP A 33 1.00 2.72 -13.52
C TRP A 33 0.40 2.06 -14.75
N SER A 34 -0.38 2.83 -15.51
CA SER A 34 -0.81 2.48 -16.86
C SER A 34 -0.62 3.67 -17.80
N ALA A 35 -0.23 3.37 -19.05
CA ALA A 35 -0.16 4.32 -20.15
C ALA A 35 -1.56 4.75 -20.62
N ASN A 36 -2.58 3.94 -20.34
CA ASN A 36 -3.94 4.16 -20.79
C ASN A 36 -4.72 4.95 -19.72
N PRO A 37 -5.09 6.23 -19.97
CA PRO A 37 -5.74 7.07 -18.97
C PRO A 37 -7.14 6.58 -18.56
N ALA A 38 -7.74 5.63 -19.29
CA ALA A 38 -9.04 5.04 -18.96
C ALA A 38 -8.94 3.91 -17.93
N GLU A 39 -7.75 3.38 -17.64
CA GLU A 39 -7.55 2.29 -16.68
C GLU A 39 -7.47 2.80 -15.24
N GLU A 40 -7.95 1.99 -14.28
CA GLU A 40 -7.91 2.33 -12.86
C GLU A 40 -6.49 2.64 -12.37
N ASP A 41 -5.47 1.98 -12.92
CA ASP A 41 -4.07 2.22 -12.57
C ASP A 41 -3.61 3.62 -12.97
N ALA A 42 -4.09 4.16 -14.08
CA ALA A 42 -3.81 5.54 -14.45
C ALA A 42 -4.58 6.53 -13.55
N ILE A 43 -5.80 6.19 -13.14
CA ILE A 43 -6.66 7.05 -12.32
C ILE A 43 -6.15 7.13 -10.87
N TYR A 44 -5.87 5.98 -10.25
CA TYR A 44 -5.54 5.87 -8.83
C TYR A 44 -4.03 5.74 -8.58
N GLY A 45 -3.26 5.21 -9.54
CA GLY A 45 -1.81 5.08 -9.43
C GLY A 45 -1.10 6.43 -9.43
N LYS A 46 -1.65 7.45 -10.11
CA LYS A 46 -1.09 8.83 -10.11
C LYS A 46 -1.06 9.50 -8.74
N TYR A 47 -1.85 9.00 -7.78
CA TYR A 47 -1.90 9.50 -6.41
C TYR A 47 -1.06 8.67 -5.44
N THR A 48 -0.32 7.67 -5.93
CA THR A 48 0.50 6.81 -5.07
C THR A 48 1.66 7.60 -4.46
N PRO A 49 1.83 7.59 -3.12
CA PRO A 49 2.97 8.22 -2.50
C PRO A 49 4.29 7.56 -2.97
N TYR A 50 5.15 8.37 -3.60
CA TYR A 50 6.58 8.14 -3.87
C TYR A 50 7.03 6.74 -4.29
N GLY A 51 6.37 6.04 -5.22
CA GLY A 51 6.92 4.84 -5.87
C GLY A 51 7.06 3.59 -4.97
N GLU A 52 7.34 3.76 -3.68
CA GLU A 52 7.52 2.77 -2.64
C GLU A 52 6.96 3.29 -1.30
N TYR A 53 6.06 2.54 -0.70
CA TYR A 53 5.45 2.80 0.61
C TYR A 53 5.68 1.58 1.51
N ALA A 54 6.30 1.78 2.67
CA ALA A 54 6.56 0.70 3.62
C ALA A 54 5.81 0.92 4.94
N VAL A 55 5.20 -0.14 5.46
CA VAL A 55 4.50 -0.12 6.74
C VAL A 55 4.79 -1.40 7.52
N ASN A 56 4.98 -1.28 8.84
CA ASN A 56 5.06 -2.44 9.72
C ASN A 56 3.66 -2.72 10.27
N VAL A 57 3.23 -3.97 10.20
CA VAL A 57 1.95 -4.45 10.75
C VAL A 57 2.20 -5.64 11.66
N ALA A 58 1.27 -5.91 12.57
CA ALA A 58 1.29 -7.12 13.38
C ALA A 58 1.29 -8.37 12.48
N ALA A 59 2.08 -9.38 12.83
CA ALA A 59 2.33 -10.54 11.99
C ALA A 59 1.07 -11.36 11.68
N ASP A 60 0.14 -11.46 12.64
CA ASP A 60 -1.17 -12.08 12.46
C ASP A 60 -1.99 -11.37 11.37
N ARG A 61 -1.97 -10.04 11.34
CA ARG A 61 -2.67 -9.27 10.31
C ARG A 61 -2.00 -9.32 8.95
N ALA A 62 -0.68 -9.55 8.92
CA ALA A 62 0.10 -9.64 7.70
C ALA A 62 -0.22 -10.88 6.85
N GLU A 63 -0.86 -11.90 7.45
CA GLU A 63 -1.22 -13.14 6.76
C GLU A 63 -2.25 -12.92 5.63
N HIS A 64 -3.10 -11.90 5.77
CA HIS A 64 -4.13 -11.55 4.78
C HIS A 64 -3.60 -10.76 3.57
N PHE A 65 -2.31 -10.44 3.56
CA PHE A 65 -1.66 -9.72 2.47
C PHE A 65 -0.95 -10.68 1.52
N GLU A 66 -1.15 -10.50 0.21
CA GLU A 66 -0.58 -11.34 -0.84
C GLU A 66 0.36 -10.51 -1.72
N GLU A 67 1.59 -10.99 -1.90
CA GLU A 67 2.55 -10.36 -2.80
C GLU A 67 2.04 -10.40 -4.25
N GLY A 68 2.25 -9.32 -5.00
CA GLY A 68 1.75 -9.15 -6.35
C GLY A 68 0.28 -8.72 -6.46
N LYS A 69 -0.44 -8.59 -5.33
CA LYS A 69 -1.80 -8.03 -5.32
C LYS A 69 -1.81 -6.52 -5.13
N ASP A 70 -2.83 -5.90 -5.72
CA ASP A 70 -3.09 -4.48 -5.56
C ASP A 70 -4.01 -4.20 -4.37
N TYR A 71 -3.73 -3.12 -3.66
CA TYR A 71 -4.46 -2.65 -2.50
C TYR A 71 -4.79 -1.17 -2.65
N TYR A 72 -5.87 -0.75 -2.00
CA TYR A 72 -6.26 0.65 -1.92
C TYR A 72 -5.92 1.22 -0.54
N PHE A 73 -5.15 2.31 -0.53
CA PHE A 73 -4.96 3.14 0.64
C PHE A 73 -5.90 4.34 0.56
N VAL A 74 -6.79 4.45 1.53
CA VAL A 74 -7.76 5.55 1.63
C VAL A 74 -7.24 6.53 2.68
N ILE A 75 -6.95 7.75 2.24
CA ILE A 75 -6.44 8.83 3.08
C ILE A 75 -7.54 9.86 3.22
N SER A 76 -7.90 10.17 4.47
CA SER A 76 -8.85 11.21 4.81
C SER A 76 -8.30 12.07 5.97
N PRO A 77 -8.66 13.35 6.05
CA PRO A 77 -8.41 14.18 7.22
C PRO A 77 -8.85 13.48 8.51
N ALA A 78 -8.02 13.59 9.55
CA ALA A 78 -8.43 13.24 10.91
C ALA A 78 -9.46 14.26 11.41
N PHE A 79 -10.42 13.81 12.21
CA PHE A 79 -11.43 14.64 12.86
C PHE A 79 -11.02 14.96 14.29
#